data_AF-A0A8I2BSP0-F1
#
_entry.id   AF-A0A8I2BSP0-F1
#
_cell.length_a   1.000
_cell.length_b   1.000
_cell.length_c   1.000
_cell.angle_alpha   90.00
_cell.angle_beta   90.00
_cell.angle_gamma   90.00
#
_symmetry.space_group_name_H-M   'P 1'
#
loop_
_entity.id
_entity.type
_entity.pdbx_description
1 polymer ?
#
loop_
_entity_poly.entity_id
_entity_poly.type
_entity_poly.pdbx_seq_one_letter_code
_entity_poly.pdbx_strand_id
1 'polypeptide(L)'
;MRLFHHDRQFVMLYGPPAVGKLTVGKALANRLSACLFHNHLTYDLAIELLGADSGFDARRQFACKLRLHALALLFKSDSRTIITTFCYGGAEDDWYIDALKTLCADHLMTPRFVQLTAQRSQLLDRVENVDRRAFGKVNSSSQLSAILQECAYTLAIPADHHLCLDTSMLLPDDTALAIVTSYQQVSTLMGDKTDKNTIAWLAQPEEHDYPAAQSYLNLLYDDAHCTKLVRKMHAAPMSAFKAKDILRASGLSPLGMSNAHVERDIKKIQSSTALSPLLLVRQEGQRIVVADGYHRLCAVYSFDEDASIPCKIV
;
A
#
# COMPACT_ATOMS: atom_id res chain seq x y z
N MET A 1 -3.97 20.25 -1.40
CA MET A 1 -4.90 19.12 -1.52
C MET A 1 -4.08 17.91 -1.97
N ARG A 2 -3.79 16.96 -1.07
CA ARG A 2 -2.78 15.90 -1.29
C ARG A 2 -3.38 14.78 -2.15
N LEU A 3 -2.85 14.67 -3.37
CA LEU A 3 -2.97 13.55 -4.30
C LEU A 3 -2.07 12.38 -3.82
N PHE A 4 -2.31 11.17 -4.35
CA PHE A 4 -1.73 9.85 -4.00
C PHE A 4 -2.42 9.12 -2.84
N HIS A 5 -3.46 8.34 -3.14
CA HIS A 5 -3.73 7.12 -2.37
C HIS A 5 -2.90 6.01 -3.01
N HIS A 6 -1.69 5.78 -2.48
CA HIS A 6 -1.16 4.42 -2.47
C HIS A 6 -2.25 3.50 -1.89
N ASP A 7 -2.40 2.28 -2.41
CA ASP A 7 -3.13 1.24 -1.68
C ASP A 7 -2.68 1.30 -0.24
N ARG A 8 -3.60 1.73 0.63
CA ARG A 8 -3.24 2.05 1.99
C ARG A 8 -2.91 0.74 2.69
N GLN A 9 -1.64 0.58 3.04
CA GLN A 9 -1.14 -0.65 3.65
C GLN A 9 -1.07 -0.52 5.16
N PHE A 10 -1.31 -1.64 5.84
CA PHE A 10 -0.95 -1.83 7.22
C PHE A 10 0.22 -2.82 7.29
N VAL A 11 1.35 -2.37 7.83
CA VAL A 11 2.58 -3.17 7.93
C VAL A 11 2.93 -3.36 9.40
N MET A 12 3.09 -4.61 9.82
CA MET A 12 3.52 -4.98 11.17
C MET A 12 4.92 -5.57 11.13
N LEU A 13 5.91 -4.83 11.64
CA LEU A 13 7.27 -5.33 11.84
C LEU A 13 7.34 -6.06 13.19
N TYR A 14 7.65 -7.35 13.19
CA TYR A 14 7.71 -8.12 14.42
C TYR A 14 8.97 -8.99 14.51
N GLY A 15 9.28 -9.48 15.70
CA GLY A 15 10.48 -10.27 15.99
C GLY A 15 10.99 -10.03 17.41
N PRO A 16 12.13 -10.61 17.80
CA PRO A 16 12.64 -10.51 19.16
C PRO A 16 13.04 -9.07 19.54
N PRO A 17 13.15 -8.74 20.84
CA PRO A 17 13.83 -7.52 21.26
C PRO A 17 15.25 -7.43 20.66
N ALA A 18 15.79 -6.22 20.52
CA ALA A 18 17.07 -5.92 19.87
C ALA A 18 17.19 -6.18 18.35
N VAL A 19 16.21 -6.81 17.68
CA VAL A 19 16.28 -7.10 16.23
C VAL A 19 16.17 -5.89 15.30
N GLY A 20 15.96 -4.68 15.83
CA GLY A 20 15.95 -3.44 15.02
C GLY A 20 14.60 -2.99 14.47
N LYS A 21 13.46 -3.56 14.93
CA LYS A 21 12.10 -3.20 14.49
C LYS A 21 11.82 -1.69 14.38
N LEU A 22 12.17 -0.92 15.42
CA LEU A 22 11.94 0.53 15.41
C LEU A 22 12.84 1.23 14.39
N THR A 23 14.10 0.81 14.28
CA THR A 23 15.08 1.43 13.36
C THR A 23 14.69 1.15 11.91
N VAL A 24 14.37 -0.10 11.58
CA VAL A 24 13.83 -0.49 10.27
C VAL A 24 12.49 0.21 10.02
N GLY A 25 11.61 0.30 11.02
CA GLY A 25 10.34 1.01 10.93
C GLY A 25 10.47 2.49 10.58
N LYS A 26 11.48 3.17 11.14
CA LYS A 26 11.81 4.58 10.79
C LYS A 26 12.30 4.69 9.34
N ALA A 27 13.23 3.84 8.92
CA ALA A 27 13.73 3.80 7.55
C ALA A 27 12.60 3.54 6.54
N LEU A 28 11.75 2.55 6.82
CA LEU A 28 10.58 2.22 6.01
C LEU A 28 9.56 3.36 5.97
N ALA A 29 9.30 4.00 7.11
CA ALA A 29 8.38 5.12 7.20
C ALA A 29 8.84 6.32 6.34
N ASN A 30 10.13 6.62 6.36
CA ASN A 30 10.72 7.66 5.52
C ASN A 30 10.57 7.33 4.03
N ARG A 31 10.85 6.09 3.63
CA ARG A 31 10.76 5.63 2.23
C ARG A 31 9.33 5.67 1.68
N LEU A 32 8.35 5.27 2.50
CA LEU A 32 6.95 5.18 2.09
C LEU A 32 6.12 6.42 2.42
N SER A 33 6.73 7.46 3.00
CA SER A 33 5.99 8.59 3.61
C SER A 33 4.87 8.12 4.55
N ALA A 34 5.14 7.05 5.30
CA ALA A 34 4.16 6.35 6.12
C ALA A 34 4.05 6.92 7.55
N CYS A 35 2.94 6.63 8.22
CA CYS A 35 2.78 6.86 9.65
C CYS A 35 3.42 5.70 10.43
N LEU A 36 4.39 5.98 11.31
CA LEU A 36 4.99 4.99 12.20
C LEU A 36 4.34 5.06 13.59
N PHE A 37 3.53 4.06 13.94
CA PHE A 37 2.91 3.90 15.25
C PHE A 37 3.51 2.71 16.00
N HIS A 38 4.69 2.90 16.60
CA HIS A 38 5.44 1.83 17.27
C HIS A 38 4.90 1.49 18.66
N ASN A 39 5.07 0.24 19.10
CA ASN A 39 4.44 -0.29 20.34
C ASN A 39 4.78 0.49 21.62
N HIS A 40 5.99 1.03 21.74
CA HIS A 40 6.44 1.75 22.93
C HIS A 40 5.54 2.96 23.27
N LEU A 41 4.89 3.59 22.29
CA LEU A 41 3.98 4.71 22.56
C LEU A 41 2.80 4.32 23.45
N THR A 42 2.31 3.08 23.33
CA THR A 42 1.22 2.60 24.19
C THR A 42 1.73 1.77 25.37
N TYR A 43 2.90 1.13 25.24
CA TYR A 43 3.47 0.33 26.33
C TYR A 43 4.06 1.20 27.45
N ASP A 44 4.76 2.28 27.12
CA ASP A 44 5.32 3.20 28.11
C ASP A 44 4.20 3.90 28.88
N LEU A 45 3.11 4.27 28.20
CA LEU A 45 1.90 4.77 28.86
C LEU A 45 1.26 3.72 29.78
N ALA A 46 1.25 2.44 29.38
CA ALA A 46 0.74 1.37 30.23
C ALA A 46 1.61 1.18 31.49
N ILE A 47 2.94 1.30 31.37
CA ILE A 47 3.85 1.27 32.52
C ILE A 47 3.53 2.42 33.48
N GLU A 48 3.40 3.63 32.95
CA GLU A 48 3.12 4.84 33.75
C GLU A 48 1.79 4.75 34.50
N LEU A 49 0.73 4.26 33.83
CA LEU A 49 -0.62 4.25 34.40
C LEU A 49 -0.90 3.07 35.35
N LEU A 50 -0.32 1.89 35.09
CA LEU A 50 -0.66 0.67 35.83
C LEU A 50 0.24 0.40 37.04
N GLY A 51 1.24 1.25 37.29
CA GLY A 51 2.13 1.16 38.45
C GLY A 51 3.06 -0.07 38.42
N ALA A 52 3.95 -0.17 39.41
CA ALA A 52 5.02 -1.18 39.47
C ALA A 52 4.51 -2.61 39.70
N ASP A 53 3.39 -2.76 40.43
CA ASP A 53 2.85 -4.07 40.84
C ASP A 53 2.09 -4.79 39.72
N SER A 54 1.78 -4.10 38.63
CA SER A 54 1.10 -4.72 37.48
C SER A 54 2.03 -5.66 36.73
N GLY A 55 1.59 -6.91 36.57
CA GLY A 55 2.30 -7.93 35.82
C GLY A 55 2.49 -7.56 34.33
N PHE A 56 3.46 -8.23 33.70
CA PHE A 56 3.78 -8.03 32.28
C PHE A 56 2.55 -8.19 31.38
N ASP A 57 1.74 -9.23 31.59
CA ASP A 57 0.57 -9.54 30.78
C ASP A 57 -0.52 -8.47 30.89
N ALA A 58 -0.73 -7.92 32.09
CA ALA A 58 -1.70 -6.84 32.32
C ALA A 58 -1.29 -5.57 31.55
N ARG A 59 -0.02 -5.17 31.67
CA ARG A 59 0.52 -4.01 30.92
C ARG A 59 0.43 -4.22 29.42
N ARG A 60 0.76 -5.43 28.98
CA ARG A 60 0.75 -5.82 27.56
C ARG A 60 -0.66 -5.81 26.99
N GLN A 61 -1.62 -6.41 27.69
CA GLN A 61 -3.02 -6.42 27.27
C GLN A 61 -3.59 -5.00 27.21
N PHE A 62 -3.31 -4.16 28.21
CA PHE A 62 -3.70 -2.75 28.22
C PHE A 62 -3.12 -2.01 27.00
N ALA A 63 -1.81 -2.13 26.79
CA ALA A 63 -1.13 -1.47 25.68
C ALA A 63 -1.65 -1.92 24.31
N CYS A 64 -1.98 -3.21 24.16
CA CYS A 64 -2.56 -3.77 22.93
C CYS A 64 -3.98 -3.28 22.67
N LYS A 65 -4.87 -3.27 23.67
CA LYS A 65 -6.23 -2.73 23.55
C LYS A 65 -6.22 -1.25 23.20
N LEU A 66 -5.39 -0.46 23.87
CA LEU A 66 -5.21 0.96 23.55
C LEU A 66 -4.73 1.15 22.10
N ARG A 67 -3.79 0.30 21.65
CA ARG A 67 -3.25 0.36 20.29
C ARG A 67 -4.31 0.02 19.24
N LEU A 68 -5.18 -0.97 19.48
CA LEU A 68 -6.30 -1.29 18.57
C LEU A 68 -7.24 -0.09 18.42
N HIS A 69 -7.62 0.56 19.51
CA HIS A 69 -8.48 1.75 19.45
C HIS A 69 -7.81 2.91 18.71
N ALA A 70 -6.54 3.19 19.01
CA ALA A 70 -5.79 4.22 18.31
C ALA A 70 -5.64 3.92 16.80
N LEU A 71 -5.39 2.66 16.44
CA LEU A 71 -5.34 2.22 15.04
C LEU A 71 -6.70 2.40 14.35
N ALA A 72 -7.81 2.04 15.00
CA ALA A 72 -9.15 2.21 14.42
C ALA A 72 -9.46 3.70 14.12
N LEU A 73 -9.01 4.62 14.98
CA LEU A 73 -9.14 6.06 14.75
C LEU A 73 -8.20 6.55 13.63
N LEU A 74 -6.97 6.05 13.61
CA LEU A 74 -5.98 6.39 12.58
C LEU A 74 -6.42 5.87 11.20
N PHE A 75 -7.06 4.69 11.17
CA PHE A 75 -7.68 4.07 9.99
C PHE A 75 -8.80 4.94 9.40
N LYS A 76 -9.36 5.88 10.16
CA LYS A 76 -10.39 6.81 9.67
C LYS A 76 -9.85 8.20 9.31
N SER A 77 -8.73 8.61 9.90
CA SER A 77 -8.27 10.01 9.90
C SER A 77 -7.01 10.29 9.07
N ASP A 78 -6.23 9.25 8.76
CA ASP A 78 -4.99 9.37 7.99
C ASP A 78 -5.08 8.48 6.74
N SER A 79 -4.59 8.91 5.58
CA SER A 79 -4.59 8.09 4.36
C SER A 79 -3.25 7.41 4.10
N ARG A 80 -2.22 7.69 4.90
CA ARG A 80 -0.90 7.09 4.74
C ARG A 80 -0.91 5.61 5.10
N THR A 81 0.04 4.86 4.54
CA THR A 81 0.46 3.55 5.05
C THR A 81 0.77 3.67 6.54
N ILE A 82 0.39 2.66 7.31
CA ILE A 82 0.66 2.61 8.75
C ILE A 82 1.64 1.47 9.02
N ILE A 83 2.71 1.79 9.74
CA ILE A 83 3.70 0.83 10.19
C ILE A 83 3.60 0.73 11.70
N THR A 84 3.45 -0.49 12.22
CA THR A 84 3.51 -0.78 13.65
C THR A 84 4.61 -1.80 13.95
N THR A 85 4.99 -1.91 15.22
CA THR A 85 6.02 -2.85 15.67
C THR A 85 5.51 -3.74 16.79
N PHE A 86 5.96 -4.99 16.87
CA PHE A 86 5.52 -5.90 17.94
C PHE A 86 6.56 -6.98 18.30
N CYS A 87 6.42 -7.57 19.48
CA CYS A 87 7.16 -8.76 19.88
C CYS A 87 6.14 -9.89 20.04
N TYR A 88 6.06 -10.77 19.04
CA TYR A 88 5.10 -11.87 18.97
C TYR A 88 5.67 -13.13 19.64
N GLY A 89 5.09 -13.55 20.75
CA GLY A 89 5.51 -14.68 21.59
C GLY A 89 4.87 -16.02 21.24
N GLY A 90 3.78 -16.03 20.44
CA GLY A 90 3.05 -17.25 20.08
C GLY A 90 1.57 -17.16 20.42
N ALA A 91 0.98 -18.27 20.85
CA ALA A 91 -0.46 -18.41 21.03
C ALA A 91 -1.07 -17.40 22.03
N GLU A 92 -0.30 -16.92 23.02
CA GLU A 92 -0.74 -15.87 23.94
C GLU A 92 -1.04 -14.52 23.27
N ASP A 93 -0.64 -14.37 22.00
CA ASP A 93 -0.76 -13.15 21.21
C ASP A 93 -1.80 -13.22 20.10
N ASP A 94 -2.28 -14.42 19.77
CA ASP A 94 -3.16 -14.63 18.62
C ASP A 94 -4.42 -13.78 18.72
N TRP A 95 -4.97 -13.58 19.93
CA TRP A 95 -6.11 -12.69 20.15
C TRP A 95 -5.86 -11.26 19.64
N TYR A 96 -4.63 -10.75 19.75
CA TYR A 96 -4.27 -9.40 19.32
C TYR A 96 -4.01 -9.37 17.81
N ILE A 97 -3.37 -10.41 17.27
CA ILE A 97 -3.13 -10.55 15.84
C ILE A 97 -4.47 -10.69 15.08
N ASP A 98 -5.38 -11.51 15.58
CA ASP A 98 -6.70 -11.70 15.00
C ASP A 98 -7.53 -10.43 15.06
N ALA A 99 -7.52 -9.72 16.20
CA ALA A 99 -8.17 -8.42 16.30
C ALA A 99 -7.59 -7.39 15.31
N LEU A 100 -6.28 -7.40 15.07
CA LEU A 100 -5.65 -6.56 14.04
C LEU A 100 -6.09 -6.95 12.63
N LYS A 101 -6.15 -8.25 12.32
CA LYS A 101 -6.61 -8.73 11.00
C LYS A 101 -8.06 -8.33 10.76
N THR A 102 -8.96 -8.53 11.74
CA THR A 102 -10.35 -8.09 11.68
C THR A 102 -10.44 -6.58 11.48
N LEU A 103 -9.70 -5.79 12.27
CA LEU A 103 -9.70 -4.34 12.13
C LEU A 103 -9.21 -3.89 10.74
N CYS A 104 -8.23 -4.56 10.15
CA CYS A 104 -7.80 -4.26 8.79
C CYS A 104 -8.87 -4.64 7.76
N ALA A 105 -9.51 -5.81 7.90
CA ALA A 105 -10.58 -6.26 7.02
C ALA A 105 -11.80 -5.32 7.05
N ASP A 106 -12.21 -4.84 8.23
CA ASP A 106 -13.29 -3.86 8.40
C ASP A 106 -13.03 -2.53 7.68
N HIS A 107 -11.75 -2.24 7.42
CA HIS A 107 -11.27 -1.06 6.70
C HIS A 107 -10.76 -1.37 5.29
N LEU A 108 -11.06 -2.55 4.74
CA LEU A 108 -10.64 -3.01 3.41
C LEU A 108 -9.13 -2.93 3.18
N MET A 109 -8.36 -3.13 4.24
CA MET A 109 -6.90 -3.20 4.20
C MET A 109 -6.43 -4.63 4.39
N THR A 110 -5.42 -5.02 3.62
CA THR A 110 -4.74 -6.30 3.81
C THR A 110 -3.51 -6.09 4.68
N PRO A 111 -3.45 -6.69 5.89
CA PRO A 111 -2.29 -6.55 6.76
C PRO A 111 -1.10 -7.33 6.21
N ARG A 112 0.09 -6.73 6.28
CA ARG A 112 1.36 -7.36 5.94
C ARG A 112 2.19 -7.58 7.19
N PHE A 113 2.65 -8.81 7.39
CA PHE A 113 3.47 -9.18 8.54
C PHE A 113 4.91 -9.38 8.08
N VAL A 114 5.84 -8.64 8.68
CA VAL A 114 7.27 -8.74 8.38
C VAL A 114 7.99 -9.19 9.64
N GLN A 115 8.45 -10.43 9.64
CA GLN A 115 9.32 -10.98 10.66
C GLN A 115 10.75 -10.54 10.42
N LEU A 116 11.34 -9.87 11.40
CA LEU A 116 12.76 -9.61 11.46
C LEU A 116 13.40 -10.64 12.38
N THR A 117 14.45 -11.29 11.89
CA THR A 117 15.29 -12.22 12.65
C THR A 117 16.72 -11.70 12.71
N ALA A 118 17.50 -12.19 13.67
CA ALA A 118 18.94 -11.98 13.71
C ALA A 118 19.57 -13.08 14.58
N GLN A 119 20.86 -13.34 14.37
CA GLN A 119 21.63 -14.24 15.22
C GLN A 119 21.66 -13.77 16.67
N ARG A 120 21.66 -14.72 17.61
CA ARG A 120 21.64 -14.41 19.06
C ARG A 120 22.80 -13.50 19.47
N SER A 121 24.00 -13.74 18.96
CA SER A 121 25.17 -12.89 19.19
C SER A 121 24.90 -11.43 18.79
N GLN A 122 24.39 -11.23 17.58
CA GLN A 122 24.02 -9.90 17.07
C GLN A 122 22.95 -9.21 17.92
N LEU A 123 21.95 -9.96 18.42
CA LEU A 123 20.92 -9.40 19.30
C LEU A 123 21.52 -8.91 20.63
N LEU A 124 22.44 -9.69 21.22
CA LEU A 124 23.11 -9.34 22.47
C LEU A 124 24.04 -8.14 22.28
N ASP A 125 24.82 -8.09 21.20
CA ASP A 125 25.70 -6.95 20.92
C ASP A 125 24.90 -5.65 20.72
N ARG A 126 23.77 -5.74 20.01
CA ARG A 126 22.89 -4.59 19.74
C ARG A 126 22.18 -4.09 21.00
N VAL A 127 21.91 -4.96 21.98
CA VAL A 127 21.10 -4.58 23.14
C VAL A 127 21.81 -3.59 24.06
N GLU A 128 23.14 -3.64 24.08
CA GLU A 128 23.99 -2.80 24.93
C GLU A 128 24.27 -1.42 24.32
N ASN A 129 23.88 -1.20 23.06
CA ASN A 129 24.07 0.09 22.41
C ASN A 129 23.29 1.20 23.16
N VAL A 130 24.00 2.30 23.47
CA VAL A 130 23.51 3.46 24.21
C VAL A 130 22.23 4.05 23.59
N ASP A 131 22.09 3.99 22.26
CA ASP A 131 20.91 4.47 21.54
C ASP A 131 19.61 3.71 21.88
N ARG A 132 19.71 2.53 22.52
CA ARG A 132 18.55 1.77 22.98
C ARG A 132 17.93 2.30 24.27
N ARG A 133 18.56 3.25 24.96
CA ARG A 133 18.04 3.76 26.25
C ARG A 133 16.72 4.53 26.11
N ALA A 134 16.33 4.94 24.91
CA ALA A 134 15.04 5.57 24.67
C ALA A 134 13.87 4.58 24.80
N PHE A 135 12.78 5.00 25.47
CA PHE A 135 11.50 4.27 25.61
C PHE A 135 11.54 3.01 26.50
N GLY A 136 12.31 3.02 27.59
CA GLY A 136 12.27 1.94 28.60
C GLY A 136 12.61 0.53 28.08
N LYS A 137 13.33 0.43 26.95
CA LYS A 137 13.65 -0.84 26.30
C LYS A 137 14.61 -1.68 27.14
N VAL A 138 14.52 -3.00 26.94
CA VAL A 138 15.58 -3.93 27.33
C VAL A 138 16.92 -3.44 26.74
N ASN A 139 17.88 -3.22 27.63
CA ASN A 139 19.18 -2.58 27.38
C ASN A 139 20.35 -3.37 28.00
N SER A 140 20.09 -4.60 28.48
CA SER A 140 21.07 -5.46 29.13
C SER A 140 21.09 -6.83 28.44
N SER A 141 22.30 -7.31 28.14
CA SER A 141 22.55 -8.63 27.53
C SER A 141 22.03 -9.77 28.39
N SER A 142 22.19 -9.71 29.72
CA SER A 142 21.70 -10.75 30.64
C SER A 142 20.17 -10.82 30.64
N GLN A 143 19.49 -9.67 30.73
CA GLN A 143 18.02 -9.59 30.67
C GLN A 143 17.49 -10.08 29.32
N LEU A 144 18.11 -9.65 28.21
CA LEU A 144 17.73 -10.13 26.89
C LEU A 144 17.95 -11.63 26.74
N SER A 145 19.06 -12.15 27.26
CA SER A 145 19.38 -13.58 27.20
C SER A 145 18.30 -14.44 27.86
N ALA A 146 17.80 -14.02 29.04
CA ALA A 146 16.70 -14.67 29.75
C ALA A 146 15.39 -14.60 28.95
N ILE A 147 15.03 -13.42 28.45
CA ILE A 147 13.84 -13.23 27.62
C ILE A 147 13.86 -14.12 26.36
N LEU A 148 15.01 -14.24 25.70
CA LEU A 148 15.16 -15.09 24.51
C LEU A 148 15.17 -16.59 24.82
N GLN A 149 15.32 -17.00 26.09
CA GLN A 149 15.18 -18.40 26.50
C GLN A 149 13.74 -18.76 26.81
N GLU A 150 13.00 -17.82 27.40
CA GLU A 150 11.62 -18.03 27.85
C GLU A 150 10.58 -17.78 26.75
N CYS A 151 10.86 -16.85 25.82
CA CYS A 151 9.91 -16.44 24.79
C CYS A 151 10.24 -17.01 23.41
N ALA A 152 9.24 -17.57 22.74
CA ALA A 152 9.37 -18.17 21.41
C ALA A 152 9.29 -17.14 20.27
N TYR A 153 10.10 -16.08 20.31
CA TYR A 153 10.10 -15.00 19.30
C TYR A 153 10.51 -15.41 17.88
N THR A 154 10.87 -16.68 17.67
CA THR A 154 11.12 -17.28 16.36
C THR A 154 9.84 -17.74 15.66
N LEU A 155 8.73 -17.87 16.39
CA LEU A 155 7.45 -18.29 15.81
C LEU A 155 6.95 -17.29 14.77
N ALA A 156 6.47 -17.82 13.65
CA ALA A 156 5.87 -17.03 12.60
C ALA A 156 4.39 -16.75 12.91
N ILE A 157 3.94 -15.53 12.60
CA ILE A 157 2.51 -15.21 12.58
C ILE A 157 1.90 -15.89 11.34
N PRO A 158 0.87 -16.76 11.48
CA PRO A 158 0.20 -17.35 10.32
C PRO A 158 -0.55 -16.26 9.54
N ALA A 159 -0.09 -15.95 8.33
CA ALA A 159 -0.71 -14.95 7.45
C ALA A 159 -0.32 -15.16 5.99
N ASP A 160 -1.23 -14.84 5.06
CA ASP A 160 -1.01 -14.98 3.62
C ASP A 160 0.09 -14.04 3.09
N HIS A 161 0.19 -12.84 3.67
CA HIS A 161 1.21 -11.85 3.34
C HIS A 161 2.25 -11.75 4.44
N HIS A 162 3.12 -12.75 4.47
CA HIS A 162 4.23 -12.86 5.41
C HIS A 162 5.58 -12.76 4.70
N LEU A 163 6.50 -12.00 5.30
CA LEU A 163 7.89 -11.90 4.87
C LEU A 163 8.81 -12.13 6.07
N CYS A 164 9.85 -12.94 5.92
CA CYS A 164 10.90 -13.11 6.92
C CYS A 164 12.23 -12.58 6.39
N LEU A 165 12.90 -11.72 7.16
CA LEU A 165 14.20 -11.13 6.81
C LEU A 165 15.20 -11.31 7.95
N ASP A 166 16.35 -11.90 7.63
CA ASP A 166 17.51 -11.91 8.54
C ASP A 166 18.25 -10.57 8.46
N THR A 167 18.25 -9.86 9.58
CA THR A 167 18.85 -8.53 9.74
C THR A 167 20.23 -8.57 10.38
N SER A 168 20.84 -9.75 10.54
CA SER A 168 22.14 -9.93 11.21
C SER A 168 23.23 -9.06 10.58
N MET A 169 23.23 -8.96 9.25
CA MET A 169 24.24 -8.23 8.47
C MET A 169 23.65 -7.12 7.60
N LEU A 170 22.33 -6.89 7.65
CA LEU A 170 21.67 -5.87 6.85
C LEU A 170 21.59 -4.54 7.61
N LEU A 171 21.86 -3.45 6.90
CA LEU A 171 21.58 -2.11 7.43
C LEU A 171 20.06 -1.87 7.47
N PRO A 172 19.58 -0.98 8.34
CA PRO A 172 18.16 -0.66 8.43
C PRO A 172 17.55 -0.17 7.11
N ASP A 173 18.30 0.63 6.35
CA ASP A 173 17.85 1.15 5.06
C ASP A 173 17.78 0.06 3.98
N ASP A 174 18.73 -0.88 3.97
CA ASP A 174 18.72 -2.03 3.05
C ASP A 174 17.59 -2.99 3.39
N THR A 175 17.34 -3.20 4.69
CA THR A 175 16.20 -3.99 5.16
C THR A 175 14.89 -3.35 4.72
N ALA A 176 14.74 -2.03 4.87
CA ALA A 176 13.56 -1.30 4.43
C ALA A 176 13.39 -1.36 2.91
N LEU A 177 14.49 -1.28 2.15
CA LEU A 177 14.45 -1.47 0.69
C LEU A 177 13.97 -2.88 0.32
N ALA A 178 14.51 -3.92 0.96
CA ALA A 178 14.11 -5.31 0.72
C ALA A 178 12.62 -5.53 1.00
N ILE A 179 12.08 -4.90 2.06
CA ILE A 179 10.65 -4.91 2.37
C ILE A 179 9.85 -4.30 1.21
N VAL A 180 10.22 -3.12 0.72
CA VAL A 180 9.53 -2.47 -0.40
C VAL A 180 9.63 -3.29 -1.68
N THR A 181 10.80 -3.85 -1.99
CA THR A 181 11.01 -4.69 -3.18
C THR A 181 10.20 -5.99 -3.10
N SER A 182 10.08 -6.61 -1.92
CA SER A 182 9.23 -7.79 -1.74
C SER A 182 7.76 -7.50 -2.04
N TYR A 183 7.30 -6.26 -1.83
CA TYR A 183 5.93 -5.88 -2.15
C TYR A 183 5.70 -5.86 -3.67
N GLN A 184 6.75 -5.63 -4.44
CA GLN A 184 6.75 -5.71 -5.90
C GLN A 184 6.89 -7.18 -6.37
N GLN A 185 7.65 -8.03 -5.65
CA GLN A 185 7.87 -9.44 -6.00
C GLN A 185 6.74 -10.40 -5.58
N VAL A 186 5.96 -10.11 -4.53
CA VAL A 186 4.73 -10.87 -4.21
C VAL A 186 3.67 -10.68 -5.31
N SER A 187 3.74 -9.57 -6.06
CA SER A 187 2.98 -9.41 -7.32
C SER A 187 3.51 -10.30 -8.46
N THR A 188 4.73 -10.85 -8.33
CA THR A 188 5.43 -11.66 -9.35
C THR A 188 5.45 -13.16 -9.04
N LEU A 189 5.31 -13.57 -7.77
CA LEU A 189 5.49 -14.97 -7.33
C LEU A 189 4.20 -15.81 -7.20
N MET A 190 3.01 -15.20 -7.34
CA MET A 190 1.74 -15.94 -7.40
C MET A 190 1.24 -16.22 -8.84
N GLY A 191 2.14 -16.20 -9.83
CA GLY A 191 1.81 -16.56 -11.22
C GLY A 191 2.88 -17.42 -11.87
N ASP A 192 2.68 -18.74 -11.87
CA ASP A 192 3.36 -19.62 -12.83
C ASP A 192 2.86 -19.31 -14.24
N LYS A 193 3.80 -19.16 -15.19
CA LYS A 193 3.62 -19.14 -16.64
C LYS A 193 2.34 -18.46 -17.18
N THR A 194 2.37 -17.14 -17.30
CA THR A 194 1.90 -16.44 -18.51
C THR A 194 2.49 -15.03 -18.50
N ASP A 195 2.99 -14.54 -19.63
CA ASP A 195 3.31 -13.13 -19.85
C ASP A 195 2.08 -12.26 -19.50
N LYS A 196 2.01 -11.69 -18.28
CA LYS A 196 0.84 -10.92 -17.82
C LYS A 196 1.20 -9.71 -16.95
N ASN A 197 1.98 -8.79 -17.51
CA ASN A 197 1.88 -7.38 -17.12
C ASN A 197 1.30 -6.50 -18.25
N THR A 198 0.67 -7.15 -19.23
CA THR A 198 0.11 -6.47 -20.40
C THR A 198 -1.38 -6.26 -20.20
N ILE A 199 -1.80 -5.00 -20.07
CA ILE A 199 -3.21 -4.63 -20.11
C ILE A 199 -3.77 -5.04 -21.47
N ALA A 200 -4.82 -5.86 -21.46
CA ALA A 200 -5.49 -6.27 -22.69
C ALA A 200 -6.30 -5.08 -23.25
N TRP A 201 -6.15 -4.81 -24.54
CA TRP A 201 -6.86 -3.74 -25.23
C TRP A 201 -7.63 -4.29 -26.42
N LEU A 202 -8.82 -3.74 -26.66
CA LEU A 202 -9.50 -3.93 -27.94
C LEU A 202 -8.71 -3.20 -29.04
N ALA A 203 -8.76 -3.74 -30.26
CA ALA A 203 -8.06 -3.15 -31.40
C ALA A 203 -8.61 -1.78 -31.80
N GLN A 204 -9.86 -1.48 -31.44
CA GLN A 204 -10.57 -0.24 -31.72
C GLN A 204 -11.50 0.12 -30.55
N PRO A 205 -11.85 1.40 -30.35
CA PRO A 205 -12.94 1.80 -29.47
C PRO A 205 -14.25 1.09 -29.84
N GLU A 206 -15.07 0.77 -28.84
CA GLU A 206 -16.38 0.15 -29.06
C GLU A 206 -17.35 1.14 -29.72
N GLU A 207 -18.29 0.66 -30.54
CA GLU A 207 -19.23 1.55 -31.25
C GLU A 207 -20.08 2.41 -30.31
N HIS A 208 -20.32 1.95 -29.08
CA HIS A 208 -21.08 2.71 -28.09
C HIS A 208 -20.27 3.85 -27.42
N ASP A 209 -18.93 3.82 -27.54
CA ASP A 209 -18.05 4.86 -27.01
C ASP A 209 -18.21 6.18 -27.79
N TYR A 210 -18.52 6.12 -29.09
CA TYR A 210 -18.65 7.31 -29.94
C TYR A 210 -19.91 8.15 -29.60
N PRO A 211 -21.12 7.58 -29.45
CA PRO A 211 -22.26 8.31 -28.92
C PRO A 211 -22.05 8.84 -27.49
N ALA A 212 -21.33 8.10 -26.63
CA ALA A 212 -20.99 8.56 -25.29
C ALA A 212 -20.06 9.79 -25.33
N ALA A 213 -19.03 9.74 -26.17
CA ALA A 213 -18.16 10.87 -26.45
C ALA A 213 -18.92 12.08 -27.00
N GLN A 214 -19.84 11.86 -27.96
CA GLN A 214 -20.66 12.94 -28.51
C GLN A 214 -21.52 13.62 -27.44
N SER A 215 -22.15 12.82 -26.58
CA SER A 215 -22.99 13.31 -25.48
C SER A 215 -22.20 14.25 -24.56
N TYR A 216 -20.98 13.86 -24.18
CA TYR A 216 -20.10 14.71 -23.38
C TYR A 216 -19.59 15.94 -24.14
N LEU A 217 -19.16 15.77 -25.41
CA LEU A 217 -18.68 16.89 -26.23
C LEU A 217 -19.75 17.96 -26.49
N ASN A 218 -21.03 17.57 -26.56
CA ASN A 218 -22.17 18.49 -26.70
C ASN A 218 -22.35 19.41 -25.46
N LEU A 219 -21.68 19.14 -24.35
CA LEU A 219 -21.58 20.07 -23.22
C LEU A 219 -20.57 21.20 -23.47
N LEU A 220 -19.65 21.02 -24.42
CA LEU A 220 -18.52 21.91 -24.71
C LEU A 220 -18.67 22.64 -26.04
N TYR A 221 -19.29 22.01 -27.03
CA TYR A 221 -19.43 22.53 -28.40
C TYR A 221 -20.86 22.34 -28.92
N ASP A 222 -21.17 23.00 -30.04
CA ASP A 222 -22.43 22.79 -30.75
C ASP A 222 -22.49 21.42 -31.44
N ASP A 223 -23.71 20.95 -31.73
CA ASP A 223 -23.97 19.62 -32.28
C ASP A 223 -23.32 19.38 -33.65
N ALA A 224 -23.23 20.42 -34.48
CA ALA A 224 -22.60 20.32 -35.80
C ALA A 224 -21.08 20.09 -35.65
N HIS A 225 -20.45 20.77 -34.70
CA HIS A 225 -19.05 20.58 -34.36
C HIS A 225 -18.78 19.20 -33.75
N CYS A 226 -19.61 18.76 -32.80
CA CYS A 226 -19.51 17.45 -32.17
C CYS A 226 -19.66 16.30 -33.19
N THR A 227 -20.64 16.40 -34.08
CA THR A 227 -20.83 15.42 -35.17
C THR A 227 -19.58 15.34 -36.06
N LYS A 228 -18.93 16.48 -36.33
CA LYS A 228 -17.68 16.52 -37.11
C LYS A 228 -16.51 15.89 -36.35
N LEU A 229 -16.38 16.15 -35.05
CA LEU A 229 -15.34 15.54 -34.20
C LEU A 229 -15.49 14.02 -34.13
N VAL A 230 -16.71 13.50 -33.92
CA VAL A 230 -16.98 12.06 -33.86
C VAL A 230 -16.68 11.38 -35.20
N ARG A 231 -17.06 11.99 -36.34
CA ARG A 231 -16.68 11.47 -37.67
C ARG A 231 -15.17 11.42 -37.85
N LYS A 232 -14.45 12.46 -37.40
CA LYS A 232 -12.97 12.44 -37.41
C LYS A 232 -12.43 11.34 -36.51
N MET A 233 -13.03 11.09 -35.35
CA MET A 233 -12.60 10.02 -34.44
C MET A 233 -12.74 8.66 -35.11
N HIS A 234 -13.86 8.36 -35.77
CA HIS A 234 -13.98 7.10 -36.52
C HIS A 234 -12.86 6.90 -37.54
N ALA A 235 -12.48 7.96 -38.27
CA ALA A 235 -11.45 7.91 -39.30
C ALA A 235 -10.00 8.01 -38.76
N ALA A 236 -9.79 8.44 -37.51
CA ALA A 236 -8.47 8.67 -36.96
C ALA A 236 -7.70 7.35 -36.79
N PRO A 237 -6.37 7.34 -37.04
CA PRO A 237 -5.53 6.18 -36.76
C PRO A 237 -5.42 5.95 -35.25
N MET A 238 -5.19 4.69 -34.86
CA MET A 238 -4.86 4.37 -33.48
C MET A 238 -3.51 5.00 -33.11
N SER A 239 -3.47 5.67 -31.98
CA SER A 239 -2.28 6.23 -31.35
C SER A 239 -2.16 5.68 -29.93
N ALA A 240 -1.05 5.93 -29.25
CA ALA A 240 -0.92 5.57 -27.84
C ALA A 240 -0.09 6.60 -27.06
N PHE A 241 -0.49 6.86 -25.82
CA PHE A 241 0.20 7.76 -24.90
C PHE A 241 0.18 7.19 -23.49
N LYS A 242 1.13 7.60 -22.65
CA LYS A 242 1.18 7.15 -21.25
C LYS A 242 0.01 7.69 -20.44
N ALA A 243 -0.51 6.88 -19.52
CA ALA A 243 -1.62 7.27 -18.65
C ALA A 243 -1.35 8.60 -17.90
N LYS A 244 -0.16 8.73 -17.30
CA LYS A 244 0.24 9.96 -16.60
C LYS A 244 0.28 11.20 -17.48
N ASP A 245 0.65 11.03 -18.75
CA ASP A 245 0.74 12.14 -19.70
C ASP A 245 -0.64 12.59 -20.19
N ILE A 246 -1.57 11.66 -20.39
CA ILE A 246 -2.97 11.99 -20.75
C ILE A 246 -3.65 12.75 -19.58
N LEU A 247 -3.46 12.31 -18.33
CA LEU A 247 -3.98 13.02 -17.16
C LEU A 247 -3.35 14.41 -17.02
N ARG A 248 -2.02 14.51 -17.16
CA ARG A 248 -1.30 15.79 -17.10
C ARG A 248 -1.75 16.76 -18.19
N ALA A 249 -1.96 16.29 -19.42
CA ALA A 249 -2.39 17.12 -20.54
C ALA A 249 -3.87 17.54 -20.46
N SER A 250 -4.73 16.71 -19.87
CA SER A 250 -6.15 17.03 -19.64
C SER A 250 -6.38 17.91 -18.41
N GLY A 251 -5.45 17.87 -17.44
CA GLY A 251 -5.59 18.55 -16.15
C GLY A 251 -6.69 17.96 -15.28
N LEU A 252 -7.16 16.75 -15.59
CA LEU A 252 -8.11 16.00 -14.78
C LEU A 252 -7.39 15.37 -13.58
N SER A 253 -8.09 15.27 -12.45
CA SER A 253 -7.58 14.58 -11.26
C SER A 253 -8.10 13.14 -11.26
N PRO A 254 -7.23 12.11 -11.23
CA PRO A 254 -7.67 10.72 -11.32
C PRO A 254 -8.72 10.40 -10.26
N LEU A 255 -9.78 9.72 -10.67
CA LEU A 255 -10.81 9.22 -9.76
C LEU A 255 -10.22 8.12 -8.86
N GLY A 256 -10.60 8.13 -7.59
CA GLY A 256 -10.18 7.10 -6.65
C GLY A 256 -10.76 5.72 -6.98
N MET A 257 -10.08 4.67 -6.54
CA MET A 257 -10.47 3.27 -6.75
C MET A 257 -11.83 2.90 -6.14
N SER A 258 -12.35 3.71 -5.22
CA SER A 258 -13.69 3.56 -4.64
C SER A 258 -14.83 3.96 -5.59
N ASN A 259 -14.53 4.50 -6.78
CA ASN A 259 -15.55 4.75 -7.79
C ASN A 259 -15.95 3.44 -8.47
N ALA A 260 -17.23 3.10 -8.44
CA ALA A 260 -17.75 1.81 -8.95
C ALA A 260 -17.43 1.54 -10.44
N HIS A 261 -17.26 2.58 -11.26
CA HIS A 261 -16.86 2.42 -12.67
C HIS A 261 -15.36 2.15 -12.81
N VAL A 262 -14.53 2.84 -12.02
CA VAL A 262 -13.08 2.58 -11.96
C VAL A 262 -12.82 1.16 -11.43
N GLU A 263 -13.51 0.75 -10.35
CA GLU A 263 -13.40 -0.59 -9.79
C GLU A 263 -13.76 -1.68 -10.82
N ARG A 264 -14.80 -1.44 -11.63
CA ARG A 264 -15.21 -2.36 -12.71
C ARG A 264 -14.11 -2.50 -13.77
N ASP A 265 -13.50 -1.40 -14.18
CA ASP A 265 -12.42 -1.45 -15.17
C ASP A 265 -11.12 -2.04 -14.57
N ILE A 266 -10.83 -1.82 -13.29
CA ILE A 266 -9.75 -2.52 -12.56
C ILE A 266 -10.00 -4.03 -12.55
N LYS A 267 -11.22 -4.49 -12.26
CA LYS A 267 -11.58 -5.91 -12.31
C LYS A 267 -11.35 -6.51 -13.70
N LYS A 268 -11.69 -5.77 -14.77
CA LYS A 268 -11.39 -6.19 -16.16
C LYS A 268 -9.89 -6.35 -16.40
N ILE A 269 -9.06 -5.39 -15.95
CA ILE A 269 -7.60 -5.49 -16.07
C ILE A 269 -7.08 -6.76 -15.36
N GLN A 270 -7.52 -6.98 -14.12
CA GLN A 270 -7.13 -8.14 -13.31
C GLN A 270 -7.58 -9.47 -13.92
N SER A 271 -8.78 -9.52 -14.53
CA SER A 271 -9.28 -10.70 -15.24
C SER A 271 -8.76 -10.82 -16.68
N SER A 272 -7.80 -9.98 -17.10
CA SER A 272 -7.28 -9.92 -18.47
C SER A 272 -8.37 -9.71 -19.54
N THR A 273 -9.49 -9.10 -19.15
CA THR A 273 -10.56 -8.69 -20.06
C THR A 273 -10.16 -7.41 -20.77
N ALA A 274 -10.28 -7.41 -22.10
CA ALA A 274 -9.84 -6.28 -22.91
C ALA A 274 -10.63 -5.00 -22.58
N LEU A 275 -9.91 -3.90 -22.40
CA LEU A 275 -10.48 -2.56 -22.28
C LEU A 275 -10.62 -1.92 -23.66
N SER A 276 -11.67 -1.11 -23.82
CA SER A 276 -11.82 -0.29 -25.02
C SER A 276 -10.83 0.90 -25.01
N PRO A 277 -10.14 1.20 -26.11
CA PRO A 277 -9.29 2.39 -26.26
C PRO A 277 -10.02 3.73 -26.00
N LEU A 278 -9.26 4.77 -25.66
CA LEU A 278 -9.84 6.09 -25.34
C LEU A 278 -10.18 6.93 -26.56
N LEU A 279 -11.12 7.87 -26.39
CA LEU A 279 -11.42 8.92 -27.38
C LEU A 279 -10.97 10.27 -26.82
N LEU A 280 -10.06 10.94 -27.52
CA LEU A 280 -9.42 12.20 -27.11
C LEU A 280 -9.64 13.30 -28.15
N VAL A 281 -9.81 14.54 -27.68
CA VAL A 281 -9.79 15.74 -28.54
C VAL A 281 -8.64 16.64 -28.12
N ARG A 282 -7.83 17.05 -29.09
CA ARG A 282 -6.71 17.98 -28.91
C ARG A 282 -6.95 19.23 -29.73
N GLN A 283 -7.10 20.36 -29.03
CA GLN A 283 -7.17 21.67 -29.64
C GLN A 283 -5.98 22.53 -29.19
N GLU A 284 -5.41 23.30 -30.12
CA GLU A 284 -4.28 24.17 -29.84
C GLU A 284 -4.63 25.21 -28.77
N GLY A 285 -3.73 25.40 -27.80
CA GLY A 285 -3.92 26.32 -26.68
C GLY A 285 -4.92 25.84 -25.61
N GLN A 286 -5.51 24.65 -25.75
CA GLN A 286 -6.45 24.08 -24.79
C GLN A 286 -5.92 22.77 -24.18
N ARG A 287 -6.49 22.39 -23.02
CA ARG A 287 -6.22 21.09 -22.40
C ARG A 287 -6.83 19.98 -23.26
N ILE A 288 -6.21 18.80 -23.25
CA ILE A 288 -6.80 17.64 -23.93
C ILE A 288 -8.13 17.29 -23.27
N VAL A 289 -9.15 17.06 -24.09
CA VAL A 289 -10.45 16.58 -23.63
C VAL A 289 -10.47 15.06 -23.75
N VAL A 290 -10.67 14.37 -22.63
CA VAL A 290 -10.98 12.94 -22.62
C VAL A 290 -12.48 12.82 -22.91
N ALA A 291 -12.83 12.62 -24.19
CA ALA A 291 -14.22 12.60 -24.63
C ALA A 291 -14.95 11.35 -24.15
N ASP A 292 -14.24 10.22 -24.13
CA ASP A 292 -14.73 8.98 -23.52
C ASP A 292 -13.56 8.14 -22.97
N GLY A 293 -13.87 7.33 -21.95
CA GLY A 293 -12.94 6.43 -21.29
C GLY A 293 -12.17 7.03 -20.10
N TYR A 294 -12.67 8.10 -19.49
CA TYR A 294 -12.06 8.69 -18.30
C TYR A 294 -11.89 7.70 -17.13
N HIS A 295 -12.87 6.82 -16.88
CA HIS A 295 -12.78 5.79 -15.85
C HIS A 295 -11.70 4.74 -16.19
N ARG A 296 -11.60 4.33 -17.46
CA ARG A 296 -10.53 3.45 -17.96
C ARG A 296 -9.17 4.10 -17.78
N LEU A 297 -9.02 5.39 -18.11
CA LEU A 297 -7.80 6.15 -17.87
C LEU A 297 -7.40 6.13 -16.38
N CYS A 298 -8.36 6.34 -15.47
CA CYS A 298 -8.11 6.31 -14.03
C CYS A 298 -7.74 4.89 -13.54
N ALA A 299 -8.42 3.86 -14.05
CA ALA A 299 -8.15 2.46 -13.72
C ALA A 299 -6.74 2.05 -14.17
N VAL A 300 -6.37 2.38 -15.40
CA VAL A 300 -5.03 2.11 -15.93
C VAL A 300 -3.96 2.91 -15.19
N TYR A 301 -4.18 4.20 -14.94
CA TYR A 301 -3.25 5.02 -14.16
C TYR A 301 -3.00 4.47 -12.75
N SER A 302 -4.05 3.93 -12.11
CA SER A 302 -3.94 3.31 -10.78
C SER A 302 -3.18 1.97 -10.81
N PHE A 303 -3.24 1.26 -11.94
CA PHE A 303 -2.54 -0.02 -12.13
C PHE A 303 -1.07 0.17 -12.52
N ASP A 304 -0.80 1.03 -13.51
CA ASP A 304 0.53 1.41 -14.00
C ASP A 304 0.45 2.81 -14.64
N GLU A 305 1.02 3.82 -13.97
CA GLU A 305 1.00 5.20 -14.47
C GLU A 305 1.80 5.41 -15.77
N ASP A 306 2.75 4.51 -16.06
CA ASP A 306 3.58 4.51 -17.25
C ASP A 306 3.01 3.65 -18.38
N ALA A 307 1.88 2.98 -18.15
CA ALA A 307 1.21 2.16 -19.16
C ALA A 307 0.80 2.99 -20.38
N SER A 308 1.10 2.43 -21.55
CA SER A 308 0.69 3.00 -22.84
C SER A 308 -0.77 2.69 -23.11
N ILE A 309 -1.60 3.72 -23.25
CA ILE A 309 -3.03 3.61 -23.51
C ILE A 309 -3.30 3.86 -24.99
N PRO A 310 -3.85 2.89 -25.74
CA PRO A 310 -4.31 3.11 -27.09
C PRO A 310 -5.50 4.06 -27.08
N CYS A 311 -5.56 4.93 -28.07
CA CYS A 311 -6.60 5.93 -28.22
C CYS A 311 -6.75 6.38 -29.67
N LYS A 312 -7.88 7.03 -29.95
CA LYS A 312 -8.05 7.90 -31.11
C LYS A 312 -8.02 9.34 -30.65
N ILE A 313 -7.21 10.17 -31.29
CA ILE A 313 -7.04 11.58 -30.96
C ILE A 313 -7.28 12.43 -32.22
N VAL A 314 -8.11 13.47 -32.10
CA VAL A 314 -8.49 14.38 -33.21
C VAL A 314 -8.31 15.84 -32.88
#